data_AF-A0A7S3S6X7-F1
#
_entry.id   AF-A0A7S3S6X7-F1
#
_cell.length_a   1.000
_cell.length_b   1.000
_cell.length_c   1.000
_cell.angle_alpha   90.00
_cell.angle_beta   90.00
_cell.angle_gamma   90.00
#
_symmetry.space_group_name_H-M   'P 1'
#
loop_
_entity.id
_entity.type
_entity.pdbx_description
1 polymer ?
#
loop_
_entity_poly.entity_id
_entity_poly.type
_entity_poly.pdbx_seq_one_letter_code
_entity_poly.pdbx_strand_id
1 'polypeptide(L)'
;MGWGGGGLYVQHFTLNVGCAFLRPTPRAVLLLERVADQLSKAAAWDQQVFNSEAFMLSHGSYNGSGVAVRVMQYDQFMNSKVFFFSERRRFFPGRLTAEADWPVMVHFNYHPDKHKRMLCVWERYVGGKPDACDSLPQAG
;
A
#
# COMPACT_ATOMS: atom_id res chain seq x y z
N MET A 1 -18.38 28.93 19.26
CA MET A 1 -18.84 27.57 19.57
C MET A 1 -19.76 27.11 18.45
N GLY A 2 -19.34 26.15 17.64
CA GLY A 2 -20.12 25.65 16.50
C GLY A 2 -20.24 24.13 16.58
N TRP A 3 -21.48 23.65 16.66
CA TRP A 3 -21.84 22.23 16.66
C TRP A 3 -21.71 21.65 15.25
N GLY A 4 -20.76 20.74 15.04
CA GLY A 4 -20.69 19.89 13.85
C GLY A 4 -21.56 18.65 14.04
N GLY A 5 -22.82 18.71 13.62
CA GLY A 5 -23.83 17.66 13.73
C GLY A 5 -23.63 16.44 12.82
N GLY A 6 -22.38 16.04 12.61
CA GLY A 6 -21.98 14.83 11.91
C GLY A 6 -20.53 14.58 12.29
N GLY A 7 -20.29 13.56 13.12
CA GLY A 7 -19.05 13.38 13.87
C GLY A 7 -17.80 13.66 13.04
N LEU A 8 -16.93 14.52 13.56
CA LEU A 8 -15.57 14.72 13.05
C LEU A 8 -14.81 13.40 13.19
N TYR A 9 -14.91 12.52 12.20
CA TYR A 9 -14.06 11.34 12.12
C TYR A 9 -12.83 11.70 11.30
N VAL A 10 -11.65 11.49 11.88
CA VAL A 10 -10.39 11.62 11.15
C VAL A 10 -10.10 10.26 10.52
N GLN A 11 -10.07 10.18 9.19
CA GLN A 11 -9.53 9.00 8.49
C GLN A 11 -8.11 9.31 8.01
N HIS A 12 -7.14 8.61 8.56
CA HIS A 12 -5.78 8.61 8.06
C HIS A 12 -5.65 7.55 6.97
N PHE A 13 -5.70 7.97 5.70
CA PHE A 13 -5.37 7.12 4.55
C PHE A 13 -3.95 7.43 4.07
N THR A 14 -2.97 7.29 4.96
CA THR A 14 -1.60 7.73 4.67
C THR A 14 -0.81 6.66 3.94
N LEU A 15 -0.88 5.41 4.41
CA LEU A 15 -0.12 4.28 3.86
C LEU A 15 -0.98 3.06 3.59
N ASN A 16 -0.63 2.32 2.54
CA ASN A 16 -1.12 0.96 2.36
C ASN A 16 -0.31 0.01 3.25
N VAL A 17 -1.00 -0.89 3.94
CA VAL A 17 -0.39 -1.87 4.86
C VAL A 17 -0.47 -3.31 4.36
N GLY A 18 -1.01 -3.52 3.15
CA GLY A 18 -1.06 -4.84 2.51
C GLY A 18 0.31 -5.38 2.11
N CYS A 19 1.32 -4.52 2.08
CA CYS A 19 2.72 -4.88 1.97
C CYS A 19 3.56 -3.95 2.84
N ALA A 20 4.07 -4.46 3.96
CA ALA A 20 4.88 -3.70 4.89
C ALA A 20 6.06 -4.54 5.41
N PHE A 21 7.17 -3.86 5.69
CA PHE A 21 8.27 -4.42 6.45
C PHE A 21 8.22 -3.86 7.88
N LEU A 22 8.21 -4.75 8.87
CA LEU A 22 8.20 -4.40 10.29
C LEU A 22 9.48 -4.90 10.95
N ARG A 23 10.31 -3.96 11.41
CA ARG A 23 11.47 -4.31 12.24
C ARG A 23 10.99 -4.73 13.63
N PRO A 24 11.41 -5.88 14.17
CA PRO A 24 10.95 -6.37 15.48
C PRO A 24 11.56 -5.55 16.62
N THR A 25 10.98 -4.38 16.87
CA THR A 25 11.35 -3.48 17.97
C THR A 25 10.19 -3.43 18.98
N PRO A 26 10.44 -3.08 20.25
CA PRO A 26 9.37 -2.96 21.25
C PRO A 26 8.23 -2.03 20.81
N ARG A 27 8.55 -0.95 20.08
CA ARG A 27 7.54 -0.01 19.55
C ARG A 27 6.70 -0.62 18.43
N ALA A 28 7.32 -1.40 17.55
CA ALA A 28 6.61 -2.10 16.48
C ALA A 28 5.71 -3.22 17.03
N VAL A 29 6.16 -3.94 18.06
CA VAL A 29 5.33 -4.93 18.76
C VAL A 29 4.12 -4.24 19.41
N LEU A 30 4.34 -3.15 20.15
CA LEU A 30 3.26 -2.38 20.77
C LEU A 30 2.24 -1.85 19.73
N LEU A 31 2.72 -1.38 18.58
CA LEU A 31 1.83 -1.00 17.47
C LEU A 31 0.95 -2.17 17.04
N LEU A 32 1.55 -3.34 16.78
CA LEU A 32 0.81 -4.52 16.32
C LEU A 32 -0.17 -5.04 17.38
N GLU A 33 0.21 -5.06 18.65
CA GLU A 33 -0.66 -5.44 19.76
C GLU A 33 -1.92 -4.57 19.80
N ARG A 34 -1.77 -3.26 19.64
CA ARG A 34 -2.90 -2.32 19.62
C ARG A 34 -3.77 -2.45 18.39
N VAL A 35 -3.15 -2.60 17.22
CA VAL A 35 -3.89 -2.85 15.97
C VAL A 35 -4.71 -4.13 16.09
N ALA A 36 -4.12 -5.21 16.61
CA ALA A 36 -4.81 -6.47 16.83
C ALA A 36 -5.94 -6.34 17.87
N ASP A 37 -5.69 -5.68 18.99
CA ASP A 37 -6.68 -5.42 20.02
C ASP A 37 -7.89 -4.65 19.46
N GLN A 38 -7.66 -3.59 18.68
CA GLN A 38 -8.74 -2.81 18.08
C GLN A 38 -9.53 -3.60 17.02
N LEU A 39 -8.84 -4.34 16.14
CA LEU A 39 -9.49 -5.20 15.15
C LEU A 39 -10.26 -6.36 15.78
N SER A 40 -9.88 -6.81 16.97
CA SER A 40 -10.63 -7.85 17.71
C SER A 40 -11.96 -7.36 18.28
N LYS A 41 -12.10 -6.04 18.48
CA LYS A 41 -13.26 -5.40 19.13
C LYS A 41 -14.25 -4.79 18.14
N ALA A 42 -13.82 -4.50 16.91
CA ALA A 42 -14.64 -3.81 15.92
C ALA A 42 -14.35 -4.29 14.49
N ALA A 43 -15.41 -4.33 13.67
CA ALA A 43 -15.27 -4.46 12.23
C ALA A 43 -14.68 -3.14 11.67
N ALA A 44 -13.35 -3.10 11.55
CA ALA A 44 -12.61 -1.96 11.05
C ALA A 44 -11.63 -2.40 9.96
N TRP A 45 -11.26 -1.46 9.10
CA TRP A 45 -10.26 -1.73 8.07
C TRP A 45 -8.86 -1.67 8.69
N ASP A 46 -8.10 -2.75 8.55
CA ASP A 46 -6.72 -2.88 9.05
C ASP A 46 -5.83 -1.68 8.67
N GLN A 47 -5.93 -1.21 7.43
CA GLN A 47 -5.22 -0.04 6.95
C GLN A 47 -5.58 1.22 7.74
N GLN A 48 -6.86 1.43 8.05
CA GLN A 48 -7.30 2.60 8.81
C GLN A 48 -6.82 2.52 10.27
N VAL A 49 -6.93 1.34 10.88
CA VAL A 49 -6.50 1.11 12.28
C VAL A 49 -5.00 1.31 12.42
N PHE A 50 -4.21 0.69 11.54
CA PHE A 50 -2.75 0.84 11.53
C PHE A 50 -2.33 2.29 11.35
N ASN A 51 -2.88 3.01 10.36
CA ASN A 51 -2.52 4.40 10.13
C ASN A 51 -2.90 5.28 11.33
N SER A 52 -4.04 5.01 11.98
CA SER A 52 -4.45 5.73 13.19
C SER A 52 -3.44 5.52 14.31
N GLU A 53 -3.06 4.29 14.63
CA GLU A 53 -2.08 4.01 15.70
C GLU A 53 -0.65 4.45 15.38
N ALA A 54 -0.29 4.52 14.09
CA ALA A 54 1.03 4.94 13.65
C ALA A 54 1.19 6.47 13.60
N PHE A 55 0.12 7.20 13.25
CA PHE A 55 0.18 8.65 12.96
C PHE A 55 -0.57 9.53 13.97
N MET A 56 -1.45 8.97 14.80
CA MET A 56 -2.11 9.77 15.83
C MET A 56 -1.09 10.24 16.87
N LEU A 57 -0.99 11.56 17.03
CA LEU A 57 -0.10 12.16 18.02
C LEU A 57 -0.58 11.82 19.43
N SER A 58 0.35 11.56 20.35
CA SER A 58 0.03 11.41 21.77
C SER A 58 -0.72 12.65 22.29
N HIS A 59 -1.82 12.45 23.00
CA HIS A 59 -2.67 13.53 23.51
C HIS A 59 -3.48 13.06 24.73
N GLY A 60 -3.61 13.93 25.74
CA GLY A 60 -4.33 13.59 26.98
C GLY A 60 -3.78 12.31 27.62
N SER A 61 -4.63 11.29 27.79
CA SER A 61 -4.25 9.96 28.26
C SER A 61 -3.78 9.00 27.15
N TYR A 62 -3.97 9.35 25.87
CA TYR A 62 -3.50 8.55 24.74
C TYR A 62 -2.01 8.75 24.54
N ASN A 63 -1.25 7.66 24.68
CA ASN A 63 0.17 7.63 24.37
C ASN A 63 0.37 6.75 23.14
N GLY A 64 0.71 7.34 22.00
CA GLY A 64 0.90 6.64 20.73
C GLY A 64 2.03 5.61 20.78
N SER A 65 2.04 4.69 19.82
CA SER A 65 3.09 3.66 19.71
C SER A 65 4.50 4.26 19.59
N GLY A 66 4.61 5.45 19.01
CA GLY A 66 5.88 6.17 18.80
C GLY A 66 6.77 5.47 17.78
N VAL A 67 6.19 4.71 16.86
CA VAL A 67 6.93 4.09 15.77
C VAL A 67 7.47 5.15 14.82
N ALA A 68 8.67 4.90 14.29
CA ALA A 68 9.16 5.65 13.14
C ALA A 68 8.70 4.95 11.86
N VAL A 69 8.16 5.72 10.92
CA VAL A 69 7.66 5.22 9.65
C VAL A 69 8.56 5.70 8.52
N ARG A 70 8.87 4.81 7.57
CA ARG A 70 9.57 5.13 6.33
C ARG A 70 8.82 4.51 5.17
N VAL A 71 8.78 5.22 4.05
CA VAL A 71 8.20 4.71 2.80
C VAL A 71 9.30 3.97 2.04
N MET A 72 9.02 2.73 1.63
CA MET A 72 9.93 1.99 0.75
C MET A 72 10.04 2.70 -0.60
N GLN A 73 11.14 2.48 -1.35
CA GLN A 73 11.28 3.01 -2.70
C GLN A 73 10.11 2.52 -3.55
N TYR A 74 9.20 3.43 -3.91
CA TYR A 74 7.87 3.08 -4.40
C TYR A 74 7.87 2.51 -5.83
N ASP A 75 8.96 2.71 -6.56
CA ASP A 75 9.21 2.15 -7.89
C ASP A 75 9.93 0.79 -7.83
N GLN A 76 10.53 0.43 -6.70
CA GLN A 76 11.08 -0.91 -6.44
C GLN A 76 10.08 -1.82 -5.71
N PHE A 77 9.34 -1.29 -4.74
CA PHE A 77 8.32 -2.00 -3.96
C PHE A 77 6.95 -1.46 -4.33
N MET A 78 6.50 -1.83 -5.54
CA MET A 78 5.41 -1.18 -6.22
C MET A 78 4.05 -1.66 -5.73
N ASN A 79 3.11 -0.72 -5.56
CA ASN A 79 1.71 -1.08 -5.65
C ASN A 79 1.33 -1.26 -7.13
N SER A 80 0.50 -2.25 -7.46
CA SER A 80 0.05 -2.51 -8.83
C SER A 80 -0.69 -1.31 -9.45
N LYS A 81 -1.28 -0.43 -8.64
CA LYS A 81 -1.81 0.86 -9.10
C LYS A 81 -0.71 1.76 -9.68
N VAL A 82 0.48 1.80 -9.07
CA VAL A 82 1.61 2.57 -9.61
C VAL A 82 2.00 2.01 -10.98
N PHE A 83 2.18 0.70 -11.07
CA PHE A 83 2.61 0.01 -12.29
C PHE A 83 1.60 0.16 -13.45
N PHE A 84 0.31 -0.11 -13.21
CA PHE A 84 -0.70 -0.10 -14.27
C PHE A 84 -1.31 1.27 -14.55
N PHE A 85 -1.16 2.23 -13.65
CA PHE A 85 -1.80 3.55 -13.76
C PHE A 85 -0.85 4.72 -13.57
N SER A 86 -0.36 4.96 -12.34
CA SER A 86 0.30 6.23 -11.99
C SER A 86 1.54 6.47 -12.83
N GLU A 87 2.31 5.39 -13.06
CA GLU A 87 3.55 5.40 -13.81
C GLU A 87 3.44 4.53 -15.06
N ARG A 88 2.23 4.36 -15.61
CA ARG A 88 1.99 3.47 -16.76
C ARG A 88 2.97 3.72 -17.91
N ARG A 89 3.29 4.98 -18.22
CA ARG A 89 4.21 5.34 -19.31
C ARG A 89 5.66 4.86 -19.09
N ARG A 90 6.08 4.60 -17.84
CA ARG A 90 7.40 4.04 -17.51
C ARG A 90 7.49 2.56 -17.90
N PHE A 91 6.36 1.85 -17.88
CA PHE A 91 6.32 0.41 -18.11
C PHE A 91 5.68 0.03 -19.46
N PHE A 92 4.82 0.87 -20.02
CA PHE A 92 3.96 0.57 -21.17
C PHE A 92 4.06 1.61 -22.29
N PRO A 93 4.07 1.20 -23.57
CA PRO A 93 4.22 -0.20 -24.01
C PRO A 93 5.59 -0.76 -23.60
N GLY A 94 5.64 -2.05 -23.27
CA GLY A 94 6.88 -2.77 -23.14
C GLY A 94 7.67 -2.66 -24.44
N ARG A 95 9.00 -2.60 -24.35
CA ARG A 95 9.81 -2.15 -25.48
C ARG A 95 10.92 -3.14 -25.81
N LEU A 96 11.43 -2.99 -27.02
CA LEU A 96 12.74 -3.48 -27.45
C LEU A 96 13.94 -2.66 -26.91
N THR A 97 13.74 -1.54 -26.19
CA THR A 97 14.84 -0.68 -25.65
C THR A 97 14.41 0.24 -24.48
N ALA A 98 13.24 0.02 -23.84
CA ALA A 98 12.93 0.62 -22.54
C ALA A 98 13.34 -0.42 -21.53
N GLU A 99 14.44 -0.14 -20.84
CA GLU A 99 14.75 -0.78 -19.58
C GLU A 99 13.74 -0.22 -18.57
N ALA A 100 12.55 -0.82 -18.53
CA ALA A 100 11.69 -0.61 -17.39
C ALA A 100 12.45 -1.08 -16.16
N ASP A 101 12.46 -0.26 -15.11
CA ASP A 101 13.13 -0.62 -13.87
C ASP A 101 12.59 -1.94 -13.35
N TRP A 102 13.50 -2.78 -12.87
CA TRP A 102 13.17 -4.06 -12.27
C TRP A 102 12.64 -3.84 -10.86
N PRO A 103 11.33 -4.00 -10.62
CA PRO A 103 10.82 -3.91 -9.27
C PRO A 103 11.32 -5.12 -8.47
N VAL A 104 11.62 -4.88 -7.20
CA VAL A 104 11.85 -5.96 -6.22
C VAL A 104 10.53 -6.70 -5.96
N MET A 105 9.40 -5.99 -5.94
CA MET A 105 8.08 -6.56 -5.72
C MET A 105 6.99 -5.73 -6.41
N VAL A 106 5.95 -6.40 -6.91
CA VAL A 106 4.67 -5.77 -7.29
C VAL A 106 3.57 -6.32 -6.39
N HIS A 107 3.12 -5.53 -5.41
CA HIS A 107 1.99 -5.82 -4.55
C HIS A 107 0.66 -5.52 -5.27
N PHE A 108 -0.22 -6.51 -5.36
CA PHE A 108 -1.48 -6.38 -6.09
C PHE A 108 -2.65 -5.89 -5.24
N ASN A 109 -3.13 -4.69 -5.54
CA ASN A 109 -4.34 -4.11 -4.95
C ASN A 109 -5.18 -3.39 -6.02
N TYR A 110 -6.46 -3.08 -5.74
CA TYR A 110 -7.30 -2.20 -6.58
C TYR A 110 -7.64 -2.61 -8.03
N HIS A 111 -7.58 -3.90 -8.41
CA HIS A 111 -8.01 -4.32 -9.76
C HIS A 111 -9.16 -5.34 -9.71
N PRO A 112 -10.17 -5.27 -10.60
CA PRO A 112 -11.17 -6.33 -10.76
C PRO A 112 -10.59 -7.56 -11.48
N ASP A 113 -9.65 -7.36 -12.40
CA ASP A 113 -8.96 -8.37 -13.20
C ASP A 113 -7.58 -8.75 -12.62
N LYS A 114 -7.46 -8.84 -11.29
CA LYS A 114 -6.17 -9.07 -10.59
C LYS A 114 -5.38 -10.23 -11.16
N HIS A 115 -6.04 -11.38 -11.37
CA HIS A 115 -5.37 -12.59 -11.83
C HIS A 115 -4.71 -12.38 -13.20
N LYS A 116 -5.44 -11.80 -14.16
CA LYS A 116 -4.90 -11.51 -15.51
C LYS A 116 -3.71 -10.56 -15.46
N ARG A 117 -3.80 -9.52 -14.62
CA ARG A 117 -2.71 -8.55 -14.42
C ARG A 117 -1.50 -9.16 -13.70
N MET A 118 -1.71 -10.06 -12.74
CA MET A 118 -0.64 -10.81 -12.08
C MET A 118 0.11 -11.69 -13.08
N LEU A 119 -0.63 -12.44 -13.90
CA LEU A 119 -0.03 -13.28 -14.93
C LEU A 119 0.78 -12.45 -15.92
N CYS A 120 0.30 -11.29 -16.36
CA CYS A 120 1.08 -10.44 -17.26
C CYS A 120 2.37 -9.91 -16.61
N VAL A 121 2.34 -9.52 -15.33
CA VAL A 121 3.53 -9.05 -14.59
C VAL A 121 4.54 -10.16 -14.43
N TRP A 122 4.07 -11.39 -14.16
CA TRP A 122 4.91 -12.58 -14.15
C TRP A 122 5.57 -12.82 -15.50
N GLU A 123 4.79 -12.88 -16.58
CA GLU A 123 5.30 -13.05 -17.94
C GLU A 123 6.30 -11.94 -18.33
N ARG A 124 6.09 -10.72 -17.85
CA ARG A 124 6.98 -9.60 -18.09
C ARG A 124 8.36 -9.78 -17.45
N TYR A 125 8.40 -9.97 -16.14
CA TYR A 125 9.67 -9.94 -15.39
C TYR A 125 10.31 -11.31 -15.24
N VAL A 126 9.50 -12.36 -15.05
CA VAL A 126 10.00 -13.74 -14.93
C VAL A 126 10.08 -14.40 -16.31
N GLY A 127 9.06 -14.18 -17.15
CA GLY A 127 9.00 -14.74 -18.51
C GLY A 127 9.82 -13.99 -19.56
N GLY A 128 10.41 -12.84 -19.21
CA GLY A 128 11.26 -12.05 -20.11
C GLY A 128 10.52 -11.42 -21.30
N LYS A 129 9.18 -11.28 -21.22
CA LYS A 129 8.35 -10.70 -22.29
C LYS A 129 7.95 -9.27 -21.93
N PRO A 130 8.78 -8.25 -22.24
CA PRO A 130 8.55 -6.88 -21.80
C PRO A 130 7.15 -6.37 -22.20
N ASP A 131 6.61 -6.78 -23.33
CA ASP A 131 5.31 -6.40 -23.88
C ASP A 131 4.09 -7.19 -23.33
N ALA A 132 4.29 -8.15 -22.41
CA ALA A 132 3.24 -9.07 -21.94
C ALA A 132 1.97 -8.40 -21.40
N CYS A 133 2.10 -7.20 -20.85
CA CYS A 133 0.98 -6.47 -20.26
C CYS A 133 0.34 -5.46 -21.22
N ASP A 134 0.88 -5.21 -22.41
CA ASP A 134 0.53 -4.05 -23.26
C ASP A 134 -0.92 -4.01 -23.72
N SER A 135 -1.50 -5.19 -23.92
CA SER A 135 -2.91 -5.37 -24.29
C SER A 135 -3.89 -5.03 -23.16
N LEU A 136 -3.42 -4.86 -21.92
CA LEU A 136 -4.29 -4.56 -20.79
C LEU A 136 -4.62 -3.06 -20.77
N PRO A 137 -5.90 -2.70 -20.57
CA PRO A 137 -6.28 -1.31 -20.44
C PRO A 137 -5.62 -0.72 -19.19
N GLN A 138 -5.40 0.60 -19.24
CA GLN A 138 -5.30 1.38 -18.00
C GLN A 138 -6.60 1.09 -17.25
N ALA A 139 -6.52 0.45 -16.07
CA ALA A 139 -7.76 0.02 -15.41
C ALA A 139 -8.64 1.24 -15.13
N GLY A 140 -9.93 1.02 -14.84
CA GLY A 140 -10.84 2.05 -14.34
C GLY A 140 -10.60 2.32 -12.86
#